data_AF-A0A4R2M1E5-F1
#
_entry.id   AF-A0A4R2M1E5-F1
#
_cell.length_a   1.000
_cell.length_b   1.000
_cell.length_c   1.000
_cell.angle_alpha   90.00
_cell.angle_beta   90.00
_cell.angle_gamma   90.00
#
_symmetry.space_group_name_H-M   'P 1'
#
loop_
_entity.id
_entity.type
_entity.pdbx_description
1 polymer ?
#
loop_
_entity_poly.entity_id
_entity_poly.type
_entity_poly.pdbx_seq_one_letter_code
_entity_poly.pdbx_strand_id
1 'polypeptide(L)' 'MNAEPPPGAPVHPADPEAPSTRQEEWRSFLFLTTVTAPLLAVLIVAGWGFVVWMVQLLTGNLPR' A
#
# COMPACT_ATOMS: atom_id res chain seq x y z
N MET A 1 53.19 -14.31 -13.62
CA MET A 1 52.37 -15.50 -13.33
C MET A 1 51.02 -15.04 -12.81
N ASN A 2 50.14 -14.57 -13.71
CA ASN A 2 48.74 -14.26 -13.38
C ASN A 2 47.92 -15.27 -14.17
N ALA A 3 47.21 -16.17 -13.49
CA ALA A 3 46.34 -17.14 -14.13
C ALA A 3 45.10 -16.42 -14.64
N GLU A 4 44.83 -16.52 -15.95
CA GLU A 4 43.53 -16.09 -16.48
C GLU A 4 42.42 -16.96 -15.87
N PRO A 5 41.28 -16.36 -15.49
CA PRO A 5 40.13 -17.14 -15.02
C PRO A 5 39.55 -17.98 -16.16
N PRO A 6 38.98 -19.16 -15.86
CA PRO A 6 38.48 -20.08 -16.87
C PRO A 6 37.33 -19.48 -17.70
N PRO A 7 37.30 -19.73 -19.04
CA PRO A 7 36.23 -19.24 -19.90
C PRO A 7 34.92 -19.94 -19.53
N GLY A 8 33.97 -19.17 -19.00
CA GLY A 8 32.65 -19.66 -18.59
C GLY A 8 32.24 -19.27 -17.17
N ALA A 9 33.05 -18.51 -16.42
CA ALA A 9 32.59 -17.91 -15.17
C ALA A 9 31.56 -16.81 -15.49
N PRO A 10 30.28 -16.94 -15.08
CA PRO A 10 29.35 -15.83 -15.13
C PRO A 10 29.88 -14.74 -14.19
N VAL A 11 30.42 -13.67 -14.78
CA VAL A 11 30.77 -12.44 -14.07
C VAL A 11 29.46 -11.76 -13.72
N HIS A 12 28.78 -12.21 -12.66
CA HIS A 12 27.62 -11.50 -12.15
C HIS A 12 28.14 -10.15 -11.63
N PRO A 13 27.82 -9.00 -12.27
CA PRO A 13 28.15 -7.72 -11.67
C PRO A 13 27.50 -7.72 -10.30
N ALA A 14 28.29 -7.45 -9.25
CA ALA A 14 27.81 -7.40 -7.88
C ALA A 14 26.50 -6.60 -7.86
N ASP A 15 25.39 -7.28 -7.55
CA ASP A 15 24.07 -6.68 -7.53
C ASP A 15 24.16 -5.42 -6.65
N PRO A 16 23.98 -4.22 -7.20
CA PRO A 16 23.93 -3.04 -6.39
C PRO A 16 22.59 -3.10 -5.63
N GLU A 17 22.67 -2.87 -4.32
CA GLU A 17 21.53 -2.51 -3.48
C GLU A 17 20.63 -3.65 -2.97
N ALA A 18 21.18 -4.51 -2.11
CA ALA A 18 20.37 -5.13 -1.06
C ALA A 18 20.63 -4.44 0.30
N PRO A 19 19.84 -3.42 0.66
CA PRO A 19 19.63 -3.20 2.08
C PRO A 19 18.20 -2.68 2.39
N SER A 20 17.13 -3.45 2.14
CA SER A 20 15.84 -3.12 2.75
C SER A 20 15.83 -3.64 4.19
N THR A 21 16.44 -2.84 5.06
CA THR A 21 16.48 -3.08 6.49
C THR A 21 15.05 -3.29 6.99
N ARG A 22 14.81 -4.30 7.84
CA ARG A 22 13.48 -4.63 8.43
C ARG A 22 12.69 -3.40 8.90
N GLN A 23 13.38 -2.32 9.27
CA GLN A 23 12.79 -1.04 9.68
C GLN A 23 12.05 -0.28 8.57
N GLU A 24 12.45 -0.45 7.30
CA GLU A 24 11.89 0.22 6.14
C GLU A 24 10.57 -0.41 5.68
N GLU A 25 10.49 -1.75 5.77
CA GLU A 25 9.25 -2.50 5.60
C GLU A 25 8.21 -2.08 6.65
N TRP A 26 8.61 -2.04 7.93
CA TRP A 26 7.74 -1.62 9.02
C TRP A 26 7.22 -0.19 8.86
N ARG A 27 8.04 0.75 8.40
CA ARG A 27 7.61 2.13 8.09
C ARG A 27 6.59 2.16 6.95
N SER A 28 6.82 1.37 5.90
CA SER A 28 5.90 1.27 4.76
C SER A 28 4.55 0.68 5.17
N PHE A 29 4.55 -0.36 6.01
CA PHE A 29 3.34 -0.92 6.60
C PHE A 29 2.59 0.09 7.46
N LEU A 30 3.28 0.77 8.38
CA LEU A 30 2.65 1.73 9.27
C LEU A 30 2.07 2.91 8.49
N PHE A 31 2.76 3.38 7.45
CA PHE A 31 2.27 4.40 6.54
C PHE A 31 1.01 3.93 5.79
N LEU A 32 1.06 2.74 5.18
CA LEU A 32 -0.08 2.18 4.46
C LEU A 32 -1.29 2.02 5.39
N THR A 33 -1.13 1.46 6.57
CA THR A 33 -2.24 1.28 7.52
C THR A 33 -2.77 2.61 8.03
N THR A 34 -1.89 3.54 8.39
CA THR A 34 -2.29 4.87 8.91
C THR A 34 -3.03 5.70 7.86
N VAL A 35 -2.81 5.48 6.56
CA VAL A 35 -3.53 6.18 5.49
C VAL A 35 -4.75 5.37 5.02
N THR A 36 -4.58 4.08 4.77
CA THR A 36 -5.62 3.21 4.19
C THR A 36 -6.75 2.95 5.16
N ALA A 37 -6.46 2.69 6.43
CA ALA A 37 -7.51 2.43 7.42
C ALA A 37 -8.46 3.62 7.60
N PRO A 38 -8.00 4.88 7.81
CA PRO A 38 -8.92 6.00 7.85
C PRO A 38 -9.57 6.30 6.50
N LEU A 39 -8.88 6.07 5.37
CA LEU A 39 -9.51 6.21 4.05
C LEU A 39 -10.69 5.25 3.90
N LEU A 40 -10.53 3.98 4.29
CA LEU A 40 -11.61 3.00 4.30
C LEU A 40 -12.76 3.44 5.23
N ALA A 41 -12.43 3.95 6.42
CA ALA A 41 -13.43 4.42 7.36
C ALA A 41 -14.27 5.56 6.75
N VAL A 42 -13.63 6.53 6.10
CA VAL A 42 -14.32 7.63 5.41
C VAL A 42 -15.19 7.11 4.27
N LEU A 43 -14.70 6.19 3.44
CA LEU A 43 -15.47 5.61 2.34
C LEU A 43 -16.73 4.89 2.84
N ILE A 44 -16.60 4.13 3.93
CA ILE A 44 -17.74 3.40 4.52
C ILE A 44 -18.74 4.38 5.12
N VAL A 45 -18.30 5.36 5.92
CA VAL A 45 -19.19 6.34 6.58
C VAL A 45 -19.86 7.23 5.55
N ALA A 46 -19.11 7.75 4.58
CA ALA A 46 -19.64 8.59 3.51
C ALA A 46 -20.60 7.80 2.61
N GLY A 47 -20.23 6.57 2.22
CA GLY A 47 -21.09 5.68 1.44
C GLY A 47 -22.38 5.35 2.18
N TRP A 48 -22.29 5.02 3.47
CA TRP A 48 -23.47 4.73 4.28
C TRP A 48 -24.37 5.96 4.45
N GLY A 49 -23.80 7.11 4.80
CA GLY A 49 -24.53 8.37 4.91
C GLY A 49 -25.21 8.76 3.59
N PHE A 50 -24.52 8.56 2.46
CA PHE A 50 -25.05 8.80 1.13
C PHE A 50 -26.23 7.87 0.80
N VAL A 51 -26.12 6.57 1.10
CA VAL A 51 -27.23 5.62 0.91
C VAL A 51 -28.45 6.03 1.73
N VAL A 52 -28.26 6.33 3.03
CA VAL A 52 -29.34 6.78 3.90
C VAL A 52 -29.95 8.09 3.39
N TRP A 53 -29.14 9.03 2.94
CA TRP A 53 -29.60 10.27 2.32
C TRP A 53 -30.41 10.02 1.04
N MET A 54 -29.95 9.14 0.15
CA MET A 54 -30.68 8.77 -1.06
C MET A 54 -32.00 8.08 -0.74
N VAL A 55 -32.01 7.15 0.21
CA VAL A 55 -33.22 6.48 0.67
C VAL A 55 -34.21 7.51 1.25
N GLN A 56 -33.74 8.53 1.97
CA GLN A 56 -34.59 9.62 2.46
C GLN A 56 -35.20 10.43 1.30
N LEU A 57 -34.43 10.78 0.27
CA LEU A 57 -34.97 11.48 -0.90
C LEU A 57 -36.03 10.66 -1.64
N LEU A 58 -35.82 9.35 -1.78
CA LEU A 58 -36.74 8.46 -2.50
C LEU A 58 -38.01 8.16 -1.70
N THR A 59 -37.88 7.99 -0.38
CA THR A 59 -39.00 7.63 0.51
C THR A 59 -39.73 8.88 1.04
N GLY A 60 -39.13 10.07 0.88
CA GLY A 60 -39.68 11.33 1.39
C GLY A 60 -39.70 11.44 2.92
N ASN A 61 -38.93 10.60 3.62
CA ASN A 61 -38.91 10.59 5.09
C ASN A 61 -37.96 11.67 5.61
N LEU A 62 -38.48 12.90 5.71
CA LEU A 62 -37.79 14.00 6.39
C LEU A 62 -37.87 13.77 7.92
N PRO A 63 -36.75 13.85 8.66
CA PRO A 63 -36.80 13.88 10.13
C PRO A 63 -37.65 15.09 10.55
N ARG A 64 -38.73 14.82 11.28
CA ARG A 64 -39.69 15.81 11.79
C ARG A 64 -39.45 16.09 13.26
#